data_AF-A0A839Q5V8-F1
#
_entry.id   AF-A0A839Q5V8-F1
#
_cell.length_a   1.000
_cell.length_b   1.000
_cell.length_c   1.000
_cell.angle_alpha   90.00
_cell.angle_beta   90.00
_cell.angle_gamma   90.00
#
_symmetry.space_group_name_H-M   'P 1'
#
loop_
_entity.id
_entity.type
_entity.pdbx_description
1 polymer ?
#
loop_
_entity_poly.entity_id
_entity_poly.type
_entity_poly.pdbx_seq_one_letter_code
_entity_poly.pdbx_strand_id
1 'polypeptide(L)'
;MNPQPPQLVPLMLVAHEIGGDANALAAKLGDTVVLDGIGIRCLTADLAREVIADHRAAVAAERDRRRAEAAEARRRPDPLRERVRALAAQQERFGGADLPALAVMTAGDIEGRLEVSSKHLDELLTGDPHYHSLSGKGAQ
;
A
#
# COMPACT_ATOMS: atom_id res chain seq x y z
N MET A 1 0.19 -56.18 18.20
CA MET A 1 -0.66 -55.05 17.77
C MET A 1 -0.58 -54.99 16.25
N ASN A 2 -1.69 -55.18 15.54
CA ASN A 2 -1.68 -54.98 14.08
C ASN A 2 -1.58 -53.48 13.80
N PRO A 3 -0.66 -53.02 12.94
CA PRO A 3 -0.64 -51.63 12.51
C PRO A 3 -1.95 -51.33 11.76
N GLN A 4 -2.65 -50.27 12.18
CA GLN A 4 -3.80 -49.77 11.43
C GLN A 4 -3.31 -49.24 10.08
N PRO A 5 -4.06 -49.45 8.99
CA PRO A 5 -3.69 -48.88 7.71
C PRO A 5 -3.65 -47.35 7.81
N PRO A 6 -2.72 -46.70 7.09
CA PRO A 6 -2.62 -45.24 7.11
C PRO A 6 -3.93 -44.62 6.60
N GLN A 7 -4.50 -43.73 7.39
CA GLN A 7 -5.72 -43.02 7.01
C GLN A 7 -5.43 -42.10 5.83
N LEU A 8 -6.19 -42.27 4.74
CA LEU A 8 -6.08 -41.46 3.53
C LEU A 8 -7.09 -40.32 3.54
N VAL A 9 -6.66 -39.15 3.07
CA VAL A 9 -7.48 -37.95 2.95
C VAL A 9 -7.50 -37.54 1.47
N PRO A 10 -8.68 -37.41 0.85
CA PRO A 10 -8.79 -36.95 -0.53
C PRO A 10 -8.09 -35.61 -0.75
N LEU A 11 -7.24 -35.54 -1.78
CA LEU A 11 -6.47 -34.35 -2.12
C LEU A 11 -7.36 -33.14 -2.41
N MET A 12 -8.53 -33.38 -2.99
CA MET A 12 -9.53 -32.34 -3.27
C MET A 12 -10.02 -31.64 -2.00
N LEU A 13 -10.18 -32.37 -0.88
CA LEU A 13 -10.58 -31.77 0.39
C LEU A 13 -9.47 -30.90 0.97
N VAL A 14 -8.23 -31.37 0.88
CA VAL A 14 -7.05 -30.59 1.33
C VAL A 14 -6.89 -29.32 0.49
N ALA A 15 -7.04 -29.42 -0.83
CA ALA A 15 -7.00 -28.28 -1.74
C ALA A 15 -8.11 -27.26 -1.42
N HIS A 16 -9.33 -27.73 -1.16
CA HIS A 16 -10.44 -26.86 -0.77
C HIS A 16 -10.17 -26.12 0.55
N GLU A 17 -9.66 -26.81 1.57
CA GLU A 17 -9.33 -26.23 2.88
C GLU A 17 -8.28 -25.11 2.78
N ILE A 18 -7.32 -25.23 1.86
CA ILE A 18 -6.30 -24.19 1.61
C ILE A 18 -6.70 -23.18 0.52
N GLY A 19 -7.94 -23.25 0.02
CA GLY A 19 -8.47 -22.35 -1.01
C GLY A 19 -7.80 -22.47 -2.38
N GLY A 20 -7.31 -23.66 -2.75
CA GLY A 20 -6.54 -23.90 -3.97
C GLY A 20 -7.14 -24.94 -4.91
N ASP A 21 -6.40 -25.21 -5.99
CA ASP A 21 -6.73 -26.23 -6.99
C ASP A 21 -6.01 -27.56 -6.68
N ALA A 22 -6.73 -28.67 -6.83
CA ALA A 22 -6.20 -30.00 -6.53
C ALA A 22 -5.11 -30.46 -7.51
N ASN A 23 -5.13 -30.02 -8.78
CA ASN A 23 -4.08 -30.35 -9.74
C ASN A 23 -2.81 -29.54 -9.47
N ALA A 24 -2.95 -28.26 -9.12
CA ALA A 24 -1.82 -27.44 -8.69
C ALA A 24 -1.17 -28.02 -7.41
N LEU A 25 -1.99 -28.44 -6.44
CA LEU A 25 -1.50 -29.09 -5.23
C LEU A 25 -0.82 -30.43 -5.54
N ALA A 26 -1.39 -31.23 -6.45
CA ALA A 26 -0.76 -32.47 -6.89
C ALA A 26 0.60 -32.24 -7.56
N ALA A 27 0.69 -31.25 -8.46
CA ALA A 27 1.93 -30.91 -9.14
C ALA A 27 3.02 -30.43 -8.15
N LYS A 28 2.62 -29.73 -7.09
CA LYS A 28 3.53 -29.31 -6.01
C LYS A 28 4.02 -30.47 -5.15
N LEU A 29 3.14 -31.42 -4.84
CA LEU A 29 3.40 -32.53 -3.92
C LEU A 29 4.07 -33.75 -4.60
N GLY A 30 3.93 -33.88 -5.93
CA GLY A 30 4.60 -34.92 -6.72
C GLY A 30 4.27 -36.33 -6.23
N ASP A 31 5.30 -37.13 -6.00
CA ASP A 31 5.21 -38.56 -5.66
C ASP A 31 4.58 -38.85 -4.28
N THR A 32 4.33 -37.83 -3.47
CA THR A 32 3.64 -37.99 -2.18
C THR A 32 2.12 -38.18 -2.32
N VAL A 33 1.56 -37.88 -3.50
CA VAL A 33 0.15 -38.13 -3.81
C VAL A 33 -0.03 -39.60 -4.20
N VAL A 34 -0.87 -40.30 -3.45
CA VAL A 34 -1.21 -41.70 -3.72
C VAL A 34 -2.62 -41.81 -4.31
N LEU A 35 -2.91 -42.92 -4.98
CA LEU A 35 -4.27 -43.26 -5.38
C LEU A 35 -4.87 -44.21 -4.35
N ASP A 36 -6.14 -44.00 -3.98
CA ASP A 36 -6.89 -44.94 -3.16
C ASP A 36 -7.40 -46.15 -3.97
N GLY A 37 -8.15 -47.03 -3.31
CA GLY A 37 -8.69 -48.25 -3.93
C GLY A 37 -9.69 -48.03 -5.07
N ILE A 38 -10.14 -46.79 -5.30
CA ILE A 38 -11.06 -46.43 -6.38
C ILE A 38 -10.43 -45.40 -7.35
N GLY A 39 -9.14 -45.11 -7.22
CA GLY A 39 -8.40 -44.22 -8.11
C GLY A 39 -8.50 -42.73 -7.78
N ILE A 40 -8.93 -42.36 -6.57
CA ILE A 40 -8.93 -40.96 -6.12
C ILE A 40 -7.56 -40.59 -5.58
N ARG A 41 -7.06 -39.40 -5.99
CA ARG A 41 -5.84 -38.81 -5.45
C ARG A 41 -6.01 -38.44 -3.98
N CYS A 42 -5.14 -38.98 -3.14
CA CYS A 42 -5.18 -38.86 -1.68
C CYS A 42 -3.78 -38.54 -1.11
N LEU A 43 -3.79 -38.00 0.10
CA LEU A 43 -2.61 -37.84 0.96
C LEU A 43 -2.78 -38.69 2.21
N THR A 44 -1.67 -39.00 2.88
CA THR A 44 -1.76 -39.52 4.25
C THR A 44 -2.31 -38.44 5.18
N ALA A 45 -3.01 -38.85 6.24
CA ALA A 45 -3.56 -37.92 7.21
C ALA A 45 -2.48 -37.04 7.89
N ASP A 46 -1.27 -37.55 8.06
CA ASP A 46 -0.14 -36.79 8.61
C ASP A 46 0.29 -35.67 7.68
N LEU A 47 0.50 -36.00 6.39
CA LEU A 47 0.91 -35.02 5.39
C LEU A 47 -0.20 -34.00 5.11
N ALA A 48 -1.47 -34.43 5.09
CA ALA A 48 -2.60 -33.51 4.95
C ALA A 48 -2.64 -32.49 6.10
N ARG A 49 -2.39 -32.94 7.35
CA ARG A 49 -2.32 -32.05 8.52
C ARG A 49 -1.15 -31.08 8.42
N GLU A 50 0.02 -31.55 8.00
CA GLU A 50 1.21 -30.72 7.79
C GLU A 50 0.95 -29.62 6.76
N VAL A 51 0.44 -29.98 5.58
CA VAL A 51 0.13 -29.02 4.50
C VAL A 51 -0.87 -27.96 4.95
N ILE A 52 -1.91 -28.36 5.69
CA ILE A 52 -2.92 -27.42 6.21
C ILE A 52 -2.30 -26.52 7.29
N ALA A 53 -1.48 -27.07 8.19
CA ALA A 53 -0.82 -26.31 9.24
C ALA A 53 0.14 -25.27 8.65
N ASP A 54 0.96 -25.66 7.67
CA ASP A 54 1.89 -24.77 6.97
C ASP A 54 1.16 -23.62 6.26
N HIS A 55 0.06 -23.93 5.58
CA HIS A 55 -0.76 -22.90 4.93
C HIS A 55 -1.32 -21.91 5.95
N ARG A 56 -1.90 -22.41 7.05
CA ARG A 56 -2.44 -21.55 8.12
C ARG A 56 -1.35 -20.68 8.76
N ALA A 57 -0.15 -21.23 8.97
CA ALA A 57 0.98 -20.48 9.49
C ALA A 57 1.41 -19.36 8.52
N ALA A 58 1.49 -19.66 7.22
CA ALA A 58 1.82 -18.67 6.19
C ALA A 58 0.77 -17.54 6.12
N VAL A 59 -0.52 -17.88 6.17
CA VAL A 59 -1.61 -16.89 6.18
C VAL A 59 -1.55 -16.01 7.44
N ALA A 60 -1.27 -16.60 8.61
CA ALA A 60 -1.11 -15.84 9.85
C ALA A 60 0.09 -14.88 9.77
N ALA A 61 1.24 -15.34 9.29
CA ALA A 61 2.43 -14.52 9.12
C ALA A 61 2.21 -13.35 8.14
N GLU A 62 1.52 -13.60 7.03
CA GLU A 62 1.17 -12.54 6.07
C GLU A 62 0.23 -11.50 6.69
N ARG A 63 -0.77 -11.94 7.45
CA ARG A 63 -1.67 -11.03 8.15
C ARG A 63 -0.93 -10.15 9.16
N ASP A 64 0.00 -10.72 9.90
CA ASP A 64 0.77 -9.98 10.91
C ASP A 64 1.76 -9.02 10.26
N ARG A 65 2.39 -9.39 9.14
CA ARG A 65 3.19 -8.47 8.31
C ARG A 65 2.35 -7.27 7.83
N ARG A 66 1.17 -7.52 7.25
CA ARG A 66 0.27 -6.43 6.81
C ARG A 66 -0.14 -5.51 7.96
N ARG A 67 -0.37 -6.06 9.15
CA ARG A 67 -0.69 -5.28 10.36
C ARG A 67 0.49 -4.40 10.77
N ALA A 68 1.71 -4.94 10.74
CA ALA A 68 2.92 -4.19 11.06
C ALA A 68 3.15 -3.05 10.06
N GLU A 69 3.04 -3.33 8.76
CA GLU A 69 3.16 -2.32 7.69
C GLU A 69 2.10 -1.21 7.83
N ALA A 70 0.84 -1.57 8.07
CA ALA A 70 -0.23 -0.60 8.30
C ALA A 70 0.00 0.25 9.56
N ALA A 71 0.54 -0.35 10.63
CA ALA A 71 0.89 0.37 11.85
C ALA A 71 2.06 1.34 11.60
N GLU A 72 3.07 0.94 10.83
CA GLU A 72 4.18 1.81 10.46
C GLU A 72 3.72 2.97 9.56
N ALA A 73 2.88 2.69 8.56
CA ALA A 73 2.30 3.71 7.70
C ALA A 73 1.51 4.76 8.48
N ARG A 74 0.78 4.36 9.54
CA ARG A 74 0.08 5.29 10.44
C ARG A 74 1.01 6.15 11.29
N ARG A 75 2.23 5.68 11.57
CA ARG A 75 3.24 6.43 12.34
C ARG A 75 3.99 7.44 11.48
N ARG A 76 4.00 7.26 10.15
CA ARG A 76 4.60 8.26 9.26
C ARG A 76 3.78 9.55 9.30
N PRO A 77 4.41 10.71 9.52
CA PRO A 77 3.71 11.98 9.43
C PRO A 77 3.14 12.12 8.03
N ASP A 78 1.83 12.33 7.95
CA ASP A 78 1.15 12.59 6.68
C ASP A 78 1.37 14.07 6.33
N PRO A 79 2.17 14.37 5.29
CA PRO A 79 2.51 15.75 4.92
C PRO A 79 1.26 16.55 4.53
N LEU A 80 0.17 15.90 4.09
CA LEU A 80 -1.10 16.57 3.82
C LEU A 80 -1.80 16.96 5.12
N ARG A 81 -1.78 16.10 6.16
CA ARG A 81 -2.36 16.45 7.47
C ARG A 81 -1.57 17.56 8.15
N GLU A 82 -0.25 17.57 8.00
CA GLU A 82 0.58 18.66 8.51
C GLU A 82 0.29 19.97 7.77
N ARG A 83 0.17 19.95 6.45
CA ARG A 83 -0.25 21.12 5.65
C ARG A 83 -1.64 21.64 6.05
N VAL A 84 -2.62 20.75 6.22
CA VAL A 84 -3.98 21.13 6.64
C VAL A 84 -3.96 21.75 8.04
N ARG A 85 -3.20 21.19 8.99
CA ARG A 85 -3.04 21.79 10.32
C ARG A 85 -2.37 23.16 10.26
N ALA A 86 -1.34 23.32 9.43
CA ALA A 86 -0.66 24.60 9.25
C ALA A 86 -1.59 25.67 8.65
N LEU A 87 -2.41 25.30 7.66
CA LEU A 87 -3.40 26.18 7.05
C LEU A 87 -4.51 26.57 8.05
N ALA A 88 -5.01 25.60 8.83
CA ALA A 88 -6.00 25.88 9.87
C ALA A 88 -5.46 26.83 10.95
N ALA A 89 -4.22 26.63 11.40
CA ALA A 89 -3.56 27.52 12.36
C ALA A 89 -3.31 28.93 11.81
N GLN A 90 -3.07 29.07 10.50
CA GLN A 90 -3.00 30.39 9.85
C GLN A 90 -4.37 31.07 9.83
N GLN A 91 -5.43 30.36 9.48
CA GLN A 91 -6.79 30.91 9.47
C GLN A 91 -7.25 31.38 10.86
N GLU A 92 -6.90 30.65 11.91
CA GLU A 92 -7.21 31.02 13.29
C GLU A 92 -6.45 32.29 13.73
N ARG A 93 -5.20 32.48 13.27
CA ARG A 93 -4.41 33.71 13.51
C ARG A 93 -4.96 34.95 12.82
N PHE A 94 -5.64 34.80 11.68
CA PHE A 94 -6.28 35.91 10.98
C PHE A 94 -7.71 36.20 11.50
N GLY A 95 -8.11 35.57 12.61
CA GLY A 95 -9.20 36.04 13.44
C GLY A 95 -10.58 35.96 12.79
N GLY A 96 -11.03 34.74 12.45
CA GLY A 96 -12.45 34.38 12.35
C GLY A 96 -13.34 35.21 11.41
N ALA A 97 -12.79 36.07 10.56
CA ALA A 97 -13.53 36.66 9.47
C ALA A 97 -13.67 35.58 8.39
N ASP A 98 -14.88 35.36 7.90
CA ASP A 98 -15.20 34.57 6.71
C ASP A 98 -14.48 35.14 5.47
N LEU A 99 -13.17 35.02 5.43
CA LEU A 99 -12.36 35.31 4.28
C LEU A 99 -12.36 34.03 3.44
N PRO A 100 -12.88 34.08 2.19
CA PRO A 100 -12.89 32.92 1.32
C PRO A 100 -11.48 32.33 1.25
N ALA A 101 -11.33 31.00 1.24
CA ALA A 101 -10.03 30.33 1.20
C ALA A 101 -9.09 30.86 0.10
N LEU A 102 -9.66 31.44 -0.96
CA LEU A 102 -8.95 32.17 -2.01
C LEU A 102 -8.13 33.37 -1.51
N ALA A 103 -8.65 34.15 -0.55
CA ALA A 103 -8.02 35.36 -0.02
C ALA A 103 -6.80 35.04 0.86
N VAL A 104 -6.82 33.93 1.59
CA VAL A 104 -5.66 33.47 2.39
C VAL A 104 -4.57 32.88 1.48
N MET A 105 -4.96 32.20 0.39
CA MET A 105 -4.02 31.70 -0.60
C MET A 105 -3.34 32.82 -1.41
N THR A 106 -4.01 33.95 -1.64
CA THR A 106 -3.43 35.08 -2.38
C THR A 106 -2.62 36.02 -1.48
N ALA A 107 -3.00 36.22 -0.20
CA ALA A 107 -2.33 37.18 0.68
C ALA A 107 -0.82 36.90 0.89
N GLY A 108 -0.38 35.64 0.88
CA GLY A 108 1.04 35.28 1.03
C GLY A 108 1.90 35.40 -0.23
N ASP A 109 1.28 35.52 -1.41
CA ASP A 109 1.96 35.42 -2.71
C ASP A 109 1.76 36.68 -3.59
N ILE A 110 1.05 37.70 -3.11
CA ILE A 110 0.77 38.94 -3.86
C ILE A 110 2.04 39.78 -4.04
N GLU A 111 2.89 39.93 -3.03
CA GLU A 111 4.10 40.78 -3.15
C GLU A 111 5.09 40.21 -4.17
N GLY A 112 5.36 38.90 -4.11
CA GLY A 112 6.24 38.22 -5.06
C GLY A 112 5.67 38.19 -6.49
N ARG A 113 4.35 38.01 -6.64
CA ARG A 113 3.70 38.04 -7.97
C ARG A 113 3.63 39.44 -8.57
N LEU A 114 3.41 40.48 -7.76
CA LEU A 114 3.43 41.87 -8.24
C LEU A 114 4.82 42.28 -8.72
N GLU A 115 5.88 41.84 -8.02
CA GLU A 115 7.25 42.16 -8.42
C GLU A 115 7.66 41.46 -9.73
N VAL A 116 7.23 40.20 -9.93
CA VAL A 116 7.44 39.47 -11.18
C VAL A 116 6.59 40.06 -12.33
N SER A 117 5.33 40.43 -12.07
CA SER A 117 4.49 41.10 -13.07
C SER A 117 5.01 42.48 -13.44
N SER A 118 5.57 43.25 -12.50
CA SER A 118 6.19 44.55 -12.79
C SER A 118 7.41 44.40 -13.69
N LYS A 119 8.29 43.44 -13.43
CA LYS A 119 9.46 43.16 -14.29
C LYS A 119 9.05 42.76 -15.70
N HIS A 120 7.99 41.97 -15.83
CA HIS A 120 7.49 41.53 -17.13
C HIS A 120 6.80 42.67 -17.92
N LEU A 121 6.17 43.61 -17.23
CA LEU A 121 5.57 44.80 -17.84
C LEU A 121 6.64 45.79 -18.34
N ASP A 122 7.73 45.96 -17.59
CA ASP A 122 8.87 46.78 -18.00
C ASP A 122 9.58 46.20 -19.23
N GLU A 123 9.74 44.87 -19.32
CA GLU A 123 10.29 44.20 -20.50
C GLU A 123 9.42 44.42 -21.75
N LEU A 124 8.09 44.38 -21.61
CA LEU A 124 7.15 44.64 -22.70
C LEU A 124 7.16 46.10 -23.18
N LEU A 125 7.42 47.05 -22.29
CA LEU A 125 7.43 48.49 -22.61
C LEU A 125 8.79 48.97 -23.15
N THR A 126 9.88 48.36 -22.71
CA THR A 126 11.25 48.73 -23.15
C THR A 126 11.73 47.92 -24.35
N GLY A 127 11.16 46.75 -24.60
CA GLY A 127 11.46 45.91 -25.77
C GLY A 127 12.78 45.13 -25.67
N ASP A 128 13.43 45.11 -24.50
CA ASP A 128 14.65 44.35 -24.25
C ASP A 128 14.33 43.04 -23.49
N PRO A 129 14.35 41.87 -24.16
CA PRO A 129 14.04 40.60 -23.51
C PRO A 129 15.22 40.09 -22.66
N HIS A 130 15.02 39.97 -21.35
CA HIS A 130 15.95 39.28 -20.46
C HIS A 130 15.61 37.79 -20.31
N TYR A 131 16.64 36.93 -20.34
CA TYR A 131 16.49 35.48 -20.23
C TYR A 131 16.35 35.05 -18.76
N HIS A 132 15.16 34.59 -18.36
CA HIS A 132 14.91 34.05 -17.02
C HIS A 132 15.08 32.53 -17.00
N SER A 133 16.19 32.04 -16.44
CA SER A 133 16.38 30.60 -16.27
C SER A 133 15.54 30.07 -15.10
N LEU A 134 14.66 29.11 -15.37
CA LEU A 134 13.92 28.35 -14.35
C LEU A 134 14.85 27.33 -13.65
N SER A 135 15.81 27.81 -12.85
CA SER A 135 16.58 26.93 -11.97
C SER A 135 15.83 26.73 -10.67
N GLY A 136 15.29 25.53 -10.49
CA GLY A 136 14.63 25.08 -9.28
C GLY A 136 15.56 25.16 -8.06
N LYS A 137 15.08 25.81 -7.00
CA LYS A 137 15.68 25.68 -5.66
C LYS A 137 15.02 24.50 -4.96
N GLY A 138 15.81 23.44 -4.81
CA GLY A 138 15.52 22.27 -3.99
C GLY A 138 16.80 21.53 -3.65
N ALA A 139 17.78 22.23 -3.07
CA ALA A 139 18.95 21.62 -2.44
C ALA A 139 19.44 22.48 -1.26
N GLN A 140 19.47 21.82 -0.10
CA GLN A 140 19.94 22.22 1.24
C GLN A 140 18.92 22.95 2.13
#